data_AF-A0A0N9NLK8-F1
#
_entry.id   AF-A0A0N9NLK8-F1
#
_cell.length_a   1.000
_cell.length_b   1.000
_cell.length_c   1.000
_cell.angle_alpha   90.00
_cell.angle_beta   90.00
_cell.angle_gamma   90.00
#
_symmetry.space_group_name_H-M   'P 1'
#
loop_
_entity.id
_entity.type
_entity.pdbx_description
1 polymer ?
#
loop_
_entity_poly.entity_id
_entity_poly.type
_entity_poly.pdbx_seq_one_letter_code
_entity_poly.pdbx_strand_id
1 'polypeptide(L)' 'MKRKLKINWLGRCVVCGSENSIVETEFGSEDFLFEKDKITCAGCAHQGIVVVEDDVAYAIWHSVEAFRTYTQSEERD' A
#
# COMPACT_ATOMS: atom_id res chain seq x y z
N MET A 1 -5.16 -7.13 -15.78
CA MET A 1 -5.43 -8.00 -14.61
C MET A 1 -4.61 -7.45 -13.45
N LYS A 2 -5.21 -7.27 -12.28
CA LYS A 2 -4.48 -6.87 -11.07
C LYS A 2 -3.78 -8.09 -10.48
N ARG A 3 -2.53 -7.95 -10.07
CA ARG A 3 -1.73 -8.98 -9.39
C ARG A 3 -1.22 -8.50 -8.06
N LYS A 4 -0.93 -9.45 -7.17
CA LYS A 4 -0.42 -9.21 -5.82
C LYS A 4 1.05 -9.55 -5.79
N LEU A 5 1.87 -8.57 -5.46
CA LEU A 5 3.32 -8.71 -5.35
C LEU A 5 3.74 -8.54 -3.89
N LYS A 6 4.70 -9.33 -3.43
CA LYS A 6 5.27 -9.18 -2.09
C LYS A 6 6.52 -8.33 -2.18
N ILE A 7 6.51 -7.21 -1.47
CA ILE A 7 7.55 -6.17 -1.54
C ILE A 7 8.07 -5.89 -0.13
N ASN A 8 9.39 -5.77 0.01
CA ASN A 8 10.07 -5.54 1.29
C ASN A 8 10.96 -4.28 1.32
N TRP A 9 11.02 -3.53 0.21
CA TRP A 9 11.88 -2.35 0.06
C TRP A 9 11.14 -1.01 0.15
N LEU A 10 9.81 -1.02 0.26
CA LEU A 10 8.97 0.19 0.35
C LEU A 10 8.99 0.89 1.72
N GLY A 11 9.64 0.29 2.72
CA GLY A 11 9.69 0.78 4.10
C GLY A 11 8.81 -0.02 5.07
N ARG A 12 8.86 0.38 6.35
CA ARG A 12 8.17 -0.30 7.45
C ARG A 12 6.73 0.17 7.59
N CYS A 13 5.85 -0.75 7.96
CA CYS A 13 4.50 -0.41 8.40
C CYS A 13 4.53 0.43 9.68
N VAL A 14 3.83 1.57 9.67
CA VAL A 14 3.73 2.48 10.83
C VAL A 14 2.95 1.90 12.01
N VAL A 15 2.18 0.84 11.80
CA VAL A 15 1.34 0.21 12.83
C VAL A 15 2.09 -0.94 13.55
N CYS A 16 2.64 -1.89 12.80
CA CYS A 16 3.26 -3.09 13.38
C CYS A 16 4.78 -3.21 13.14
N GLY A 17 5.39 -2.29 12.39
CA GLY A 17 6.83 -2.32 12.08
C GLY A 17 7.26 -3.36 11.04
N SER A 18 6.35 -4.14 10.46
CA SER A 18 6.68 -5.11 9.40
C SER A 18 7.22 -4.42 8.14
N GLU A 19 8.30 -4.94 7.59
CA GLU A 19 8.89 -4.51 6.30
C GLU A 19 8.18 -5.14 5.10
N ASN A 20 7.49 -6.28 5.31
CA ASN A 20 6.79 -6.97 4.25
C ASN A 20 5.42 -6.35 3.97
N SER A 21 5.19 -6.03 2.70
CA SER A 21 3.96 -5.46 2.17
C SER A 21 3.48 -6.24 0.95
N ILE A 22 2.17 -6.29 0.75
CA ILE A 22 1.52 -6.85 -0.43
C ILE A 22 1.04 -5.67 -1.27
N VAL A 23 1.52 -5.57 -2.50
CA VAL A 23 1.16 -4.50 -3.43
C VAL A 23 0.23 -5.04 -4.50
N GLU A 24 -0.92 -4.42 -4.68
CA GLU A 24 -1.84 -4.67 -5.78
C GLU A 24 -1.55 -3.72 -6.91
N THR A 25 -1.04 -4.26 -8.02
CA THR A 25 -0.60 -3.50 -9.20
C THR A 25 -1.11 -4.12 -10.49
N GLU A 26 -1.29 -3.31 -11.52
CA GLU A 26 -1.63 -3.75 -12.87
C GLU A 26 -0.39 -3.98 -13.73
N PHE A 27 0.58 -3.08 -13.63
CA PHE A 27 1.77 -3.07 -14.50
C PHE A 27 3.08 -3.31 -13.74
N GLY A 28 3.06 -3.22 -12.42
CA GLY A 28 4.24 -3.38 -11.58
C GLY A 28 4.81 -4.81 -11.55
N SER A 29 5.99 -4.90 -10.97
CA SER A 29 6.84 -6.08 -10.77
C SER A 29 7.53 -5.99 -9.40
N GLU A 30 8.30 -7.00 -9.03
CA GLU A 30 8.98 -7.04 -7.73
C GLU A 30 10.00 -5.90 -7.56
N ASP A 31 10.51 -5.36 -8.68
CA ASP A 31 11.51 -4.30 -8.72
C ASP A 31 10.94 -2.91 -9.08
N PHE A 32 9.77 -2.87 -9.74
CA PHE A 32 9.16 -1.63 -10.23
C PHE A 32 7.70 -1.55 -9.85
N LEU A 33 7.32 -0.44 -9.22
CA LEU A 33 5.93 -0.16 -8.84
C LEU A 33 5.49 1.18 -9.41
N PHE A 34 4.18 1.39 -9.47
CA PHE A 34 3.59 2.59 -10.03
C PHE A 34 2.87 3.40 -8.97
N GLU A 35 2.80 4.70 -9.20
CA GLU A 35 2.06 5.62 -8.33
C GLU A 35 0.62 5.14 -8.15
N LYS A 36 0.10 5.25 -6.91
CA LYS A 36 -1.26 4.83 -6.51
C LYS A 36 -1.50 3.32 -6.50
N ASP A 37 -0.49 2.49 -6.72
CA ASP A 37 -0.59 1.06 -6.43
C ASP A 37 -0.98 0.85 -4.96
N LYS A 38 -1.93 -0.04 -4.68
CA LYS A 38 -2.45 -0.23 -3.31
C LYS A 38 -1.49 -1.10 -2.52
N ILE A 39 -1.23 -0.70 -1.28
CA ILE A 39 -0.35 -1.42 -0.35
C ILE A 39 -1.19 -1.98 0.79
N THR A 40 -0.95 -3.25 1.14
CA THR A 40 -1.48 -3.88 2.35
C THR A 40 -0.34 -4.49 3.15
N CYS A 41 -0.21 -4.14 4.43
CA CYS A 41 0.81 -4.71 5.30
C CYS A 41 0.57 -6.22 5.47
N ALA A 42 1.61 -7.04 5.27
CA ALA A 42 1.49 -8.48 5.42
C ALA A 42 1.31 -8.94 6.89
N GLY A 43 1.68 -8.10 7.86
CA GLY A 43 1.63 -8.43 9.29
C GLY A 43 0.37 -7.99 10.03
N CYS A 44 -0.22 -6.84 9.67
CA CYS A 44 -1.39 -6.29 10.37
C CYS A 44 -2.54 -5.89 9.44
N ALA A 45 -2.43 -6.17 8.13
CA ALA A 45 -3.41 -5.80 7.11
C ALA A 45 -3.70 -4.28 6.99
N HIS A 46 -2.93 -3.42 7.67
CA HIS A 46 -3.02 -1.97 7.52
C HIS A 46 -2.75 -1.56 6.08
N GLN A 47 -3.46 -0.55 5.58
CA GLN A 47 -3.43 -0.18 4.16
C GLN A 47 -2.63 1.11 3.92
N GLY A 48 -2.18 1.26 2.69
CA GLY A 48 -1.50 2.44 2.18
C GLY A 48 -1.48 2.47 0.66
N ILE A 49 -0.68 3.37 0.12
CA ILE A 49 -0.48 3.55 -1.32
C ILE A 49 1.00 3.72 -1.63
N VAL A 50 1.40 3.32 -2.84
CA VAL A 50 2.71 3.64 -3.39
C VAL A 50 2.71 5.08 -3.87
N VAL A 51 3.73 5.83 -3.47
CA VAL A 51 4.08 7.14 -4.01
C VAL A 51 5.42 7.03 -4.71
N VAL A 52 5.57 7.73 -5.83
CA VAL A 52 6.82 7.80 -6.60
C VAL A 52 7.24 9.26 -6.67
N GLU A 53 8.39 9.58 -6.10
CA GLU A 53 9.01 10.91 -6.18
C GLU A 53 10.48 10.74 -6.57
N ASP A 54 10.95 11.58 -7.49
CA ASP A 54 12.34 11.54 -8.00
C ASP A 54 12.80 10.13 -8.42
N ASP A 55 11.94 9.39 -9.13
CA ASP A 55 12.15 8.00 -9.57
C ASP A 55 12.32 6.97 -8.43
N VAL A 56 11.97 7.34 -7.19
CA VAL A 56 12.01 6.46 -6.02
C VAL A 56 10.59 6.15 -5.54
N ALA A 57 10.24 4.87 -5.49
CA ALA A 57 8.96 4.40 -4.96
C ALA A 57 9.04 4.11 -3.46
N TYR A 58 8.07 4.58 -2.69
CA TYR A 58 7.96 4.33 -1.25
C TYR A 58 6.51 4.23 -0.78
N ALA A 59 6.28 3.63 0.41
CA ALA A 59 4.95 3.47 0.97
C ALA A 59 4.51 4.69 1.78
N ILE A 60 3.32 5.22 1.48
CA ILE A 60 2.58 6.08 2.40
C ILE A 60 1.43 5.27 3.00
N TRP A 61 1.49 5.06 4.31
CA TRP A 61 0.45 4.35 5.06
C TRP A 61 -0.70 5.30 5.40
N HIS A 62 -1.94 4.82 5.29
CA HIS A 62 -3.09 5.61 5.71
C HIS A 62 -3.01 5.90 7.22
N SER A 63 -3.46 7.09 7.63
CA SER A 63 -3.60 7.37 9.06
C SER A 63 -4.65 6.43 9.66
N VAL A 64 -4.47 6.05 10.93
CA VAL A 64 -5.41 5.18 11.65
C VAL A 64 -6.82 5.81 11.71
N GLU A 65 -6.90 7.15 11.62
CA GLU A 65 -8.15 7.90 11.59
C GLU A 65 -8.82 7.90 10.20
N ALA A 66 -8.04 7.96 9.11
CA ALA A 66 -8.56 7.93 7.73
C ALA A 66 -9.18 6.57 7.35
N PHE A 67 -8.82 5.49 8.05
CA PHE A 67 -9.43 4.18 7.81
C PHE A 67 -10.92 4.15 8.16
N ARG A 68 -11.37 4.96 9.13
CA ARG A 68 -12.78 5.00 9.57
C ARG A 68 -13.70 5.73 8.61
N THR A 69 -13.17 6.68 7.84
CA THR A 69 -13.95 7.45 6.87
C THR A 69 -14.10 6.73 5.55
N TYR A 70 -13.08 5.98 5.10
CA TYR A 70 -13.14 5.23 3.84
C TYR A 70 -14.20 4.13 3.85
N THR A 71 -14.33 3.41 4.96
CA THR A 71 -15.36 2.35 5.13
C THR A 71 -16.80 2.89 5.16
N GLN A 72 -17.01 4.18 5.44
CA GLN A 72 -18.35 4.81 5.48
C GLN A 72 -18.81 5.37 4.12
N SER A 73 -17.92 5.47 3.14
CA SER A 73 -18.23 5.95 1.79
C SER A 73 -18.71 4.85 0.83
N GLU A 74 -18.41 3.58 1.11
CA GLU A 74 -18.82 2.44 0.25
C GLU A 74 -20.23 1.89 0.56
N GLU A 75 -20.88 2.34 1.64
CA GLU A 75 -22.26 1.92 2.00
C GLU A 75 -23.35 2.92 1.54
N ARG A 76 -23.01 3.87 0.65
CA ARG A 76 -23.97 4.82 0.06
C ARG A 76 -23.95 4.75 -1.46
N ASP A 77 -24.44 3.64 -1.99
CA ASP A 77 -25.03 3.53 -3.33
C ASP A 77 -26.33 2.71 -3.23
#